data_AF-A0A2Y8ZNB1-F1
#
_entry.id   AF-A0A2Y8ZNB1-F1
#
_cell.length_a   1.000
_cell.length_b   1.000
_cell.length_c   1.000
_cell.angle_alpha   90.00
_cell.angle_beta   90.00
_cell.angle_gamma   90.00
#
_symmetry.space_group_name_H-M   'P 1'
#
loop_
_entity.id
_entity.type
_entity.pdbx_description
1 polymer ?
#
loop_
_entity_poly.entity_id
_entity_poly.type
_entity_poly.pdbx_seq_one_letter_code
_entity_poly.pdbx_strand_id
1 'polypeptide(L)'
;MIITAVNAPAPSAWLTSWSFDAVGAVGVLLAMLLTITYAAGLVGAHRAGTPWPAWRSVAFLLLGVGSLLYATCGPIGALRPEYLWIFALHVAVLGTLTPVALALGDPVRLLDVQHLLTGRFARIVTFPLLAVIVDAAGILAVFLTGYGQAALDSGAIGIVLVLHMLIVGLVFSLPLLEEGVLPGWATPPVRTLIALGDGLVDAIPGIVVMTTTTLLMPRFPGFARAGADPHLQQKWAGGALLVTAESIGLPMIAVLFAQWMRHDERQAARVDLVLDATRPVSDDPDEPETDRPWWLDDPRFAHRFKRD
;
A
#
# COMPACT_ATOMS: atom_id res chain seq x y z
N MET A 1 31.39 -10.31 21.77
CA MET A 1 30.16 -9.64 21.29
C MET A 1 30.42 -9.21 19.85
N ILE A 2 30.35 -10.17 18.92
CA ILE A 2 30.47 -9.88 17.49
C ILE A 2 29.09 -9.37 17.09
N ILE A 3 29.02 -8.16 16.55
CA ILE A 3 27.83 -7.69 15.85
C ILE A 3 27.55 -8.74 14.79
N THR A 4 26.58 -9.62 15.04
CA THR A 4 26.10 -10.58 14.05
C THR A 4 25.56 -9.73 12.91
N ALA A 5 26.39 -9.55 11.88
CA ALA A 5 25.99 -8.92 10.64
C ALA A 5 24.65 -9.56 10.26
N VAL A 6 23.71 -8.72 9.80
CA VAL A 6 22.44 -9.23 9.28
C VAL A 6 22.77 -10.41 8.39
N ASN A 7 22.16 -11.58 8.64
CA ASN A 7 22.28 -12.72 7.74
C ASN A 7 21.60 -12.31 6.44
N ALA A 8 22.38 -11.63 5.61
CA ALA A 8 21.99 -10.94 4.41
C ALA A 8 22.77 -11.56 3.25
N PRO A 9 22.16 -11.65 2.08
CA PRO A 9 22.86 -12.09 0.88
C PRO A 9 23.95 -11.08 0.52
N ALA A 10 24.98 -11.55 -0.18
CA ALA A 10 26.01 -10.66 -0.72
C ALA A 10 25.36 -9.57 -1.61
N PRO A 11 25.85 -8.32 -1.61
CA PRO A 11 25.26 -7.26 -2.43
C PRO A 11 25.11 -7.62 -3.92
N SER A 12 26.05 -8.39 -4.47
CA SER A 12 25.99 -8.89 -5.85
C SER A 12 24.81 -9.83 -6.12
N ALA A 13 24.36 -10.58 -5.11
CA ALA A 13 23.25 -11.53 -5.24
C ALA A 13 21.93 -10.84 -5.63
N TRP A 14 21.73 -9.57 -5.25
CA TRP A 14 20.58 -8.75 -5.69
C TRP A 14 20.55 -8.43 -7.18
N LEU A 15 21.61 -8.79 -7.92
CA LEU A 15 21.69 -8.63 -9.36
C LEU A 15 21.90 -9.97 -10.07
N THR A 16 22.64 -10.89 -9.44
CA THR A 16 23.08 -12.15 -10.08
C THR A 16 22.24 -13.36 -9.73
N SER A 17 21.47 -13.34 -8.64
CA SER A 17 20.67 -14.50 -8.23
C SER A 17 19.38 -14.56 -9.03
N TRP A 18 19.30 -15.52 -9.95
CA TRP A 18 18.11 -15.81 -10.74
C TRP A 18 17.83 -17.30 -10.70
N SER A 19 16.56 -17.66 -10.57
CA SER A 19 16.10 -19.05 -10.53
C SER A 19 14.88 -19.22 -11.43
N PHE A 20 14.81 -20.36 -12.11
CA PHE A 20 13.64 -20.73 -12.90
C PHE A 20 13.09 -22.07 -12.40
N ASP A 21 12.23 -21.98 -11.39
CA ASP A 21 11.48 -23.10 -10.83
C ASP A 21 10.00 -23.01 -11.22
N ALA A 22 9.14 -23.88 -10.67
CA ALA A 22 7.71 -23.88 -10.98
C ALA A 22 7.03 -22.52 -10.70
N VAL A 23 7.47 -21.83 -9.65
CA VAL A 23 6.97 -20.50 -9.27
C VAL A 23 7.45 -19.45 -10.28
N GLY A 24 8.74 -19.47 -10.63
CA GLY A 24 9.31 -18.61 -11.66
C GLY A 24 8.63 -18.78 -13.02
N ALA A 25 8.35 -20.02 -13.42
CA ALA A 25 7.65 -20.31 -14.67
C ALA A 25 6.26 -19.67 -14.73
N VAL A 26 5.47 -19.76 -13.64
CA VAL A 26 4.17 -19.07 -13.55
C VAL A 26 4.35 -17.54 -13.52
N GLY A 27 5.36 -17.04 -12.81
CA GLY A 27 5.69 -15.62 -12.80
C GLY A 27 5.96 -15.06 -14.21
N VAL A 28 6.76 -15.76 -15.02
CA VAL A 28 7.02 -15.40 -16.42
C VAL A 28 5.75 -15.45 -17.26
N LEU A 29 4.93 -16.50 -17.10
CA LEU A 29 3.67 -16.64 -17.83
C LEU A 29 2.72 -15.46 -17.54
N LEU A 30 2.55 -15.10 -16.26
CA LEU A 30 1.74 -13.96 -15.84
C LEU A 30 2.32 -12.64 -16.36
N ALA A 31 3.63 -12.44 -16.26
CA ALA A 31 4.31 -11.26 -16.76
C ALA A 31 4.11 -11.09 -18.28
N MET A 32 4.22 -12.17 -19.05
CA MET A 32 3.94 -12.16 -20.49
C MET A 32 2.48 -11.81 -20.77
N LEU A 33 1.53 -12.45 -20.07
CA LEU A 33 0.10 -12.17 -20.23
C LEU A 33 -0.23 -10.69 -19.93
N LEU A 34 0.26 -10.16 -18.82
CA LEU A 34 0.07 -8.76 -18.43
C LEU A 34 0.70 -7.80 -19.44
N THR A 35 1.93 -8.09 -19.89
CA THR A 35 2.64 -7.23 -20.85
C THR A 35 1.93 -7.22 -22.21
N ILE A 36 1.54 -8.40 -22.72
CA ILE A 36 0.87 -8.53 -24.02
C ILE A 36 -0.48 -7.82 -24.00
N THR A 37 -1.28 -8.03 -22.95
CA THR A 37 -2.59 -7.38 -22.82
C THR A 37 -2.45 -5.87 -22.68
N TYR A 38 -1.52 -5.38 -21.87
CA TYR A 38 -1.28 -3.93 -21.73
C TYR A 38 -0.75 -3.29 -23.01
N ALA A 39 0.18 -3.94 -23.71
CA ALA A 39 0.70 -3.48 -24.99
C ALA A 39 -0.40 -3.43 -26.07
N ALA A 40 -1.29 -4.42 -26.11
CA ALA A 40 -2.45 -4.41 -27.00
C ALA A 40 -3.38 -3.21 -26.71
N GLY A 41 -3.64 -2.92 -25.43
CA GLY A 41 -4.38 -1.73 -25.01
C GLY A 41 -3.70 -0.42 -25.43
N LEU A 42 -2.38 -0.32 -25.28
CA LEU A 42 -1.60 0.86 -25.67
C LEU A 42 -1.63 1.09 -27.19
N VAL A 43 -1.52 0.01 -27.98
CA VAL A 43 -1.67 0.07 -29.44
C VAL A 43 -3.08 0.50 -29.83
N GLY A 44 -4.11 -0.01 -29.14
CA GLY A 44 -5.50 0.39 -29.33
C GLY A 44 -5.71 1.88 -29.05
N ALA A 45 -5.25 2.37 -27.90
CA ALA A 45 -5.33 3.78 -27.51
C ALA A 45 -4.60 4.69 -28.51
N HIS A 46 -3.41 4.29 -28.96
CA HIS A 46 -2.66 5.04 -29.96
C HIS A 46 -3.39 5.13 -31.30
N ARG A 47 -3.97 4.01 -31.77
CA ARG A 47 -4.77 3.98 -33.00
C ARG A 47 -6.04 4.82 -32.90
N ALA A 48 -6.65 4.89 -31.73
CA ALA A 48 -7.82 5.72 -31.46
C ALA A 48 -7.47 7.21 -31.28
N GLY A 49 -6.18 7.58 -31.25
CA GLY A 49 -5.73 8.95 -30.99
C GLY A 49 -5.92 9.40 -29.53
N THR A 50 -6.19 8.47 -28.61
CA THR A 50 -6.37 8.77 -27.19
C THR A 50 -5.01 8.99 -26.53
N PRO A 51 -4.74 10.18 -25.94
CA PRO A 51 -3.47 10.42 -25.27
C PRO A 51 -3.36 9.56 -24.01
N TRP A 52 -2.31 8.73 -23.92
CA TRP A 52 -2.03 7.91 -22.74
C TRP A 52 -0.79 8.41 -21.98
N PRO A 53 -0.89 8.69 -20.66
CA PRO A 53 0.25 9.16 -19.88
C PRO A 53 1.37 8.11 -19.78
N ALA A 54 2.57 8.43 -20.25
CA ALA A 54 3.71 7.50 -20.25
C ALA A 54 4.09 6.98 -18.85
N TRP A 55 3.91 7.80 -17.81
CA TRP A 55 4.22 7.40 -16.43
C TRP A 55 3.37 6.20 -15.96
N ARG A 56 2.13 6.05 -16.46
CA ARG A 56 1.27 4.90 -16.16
C ARG A 56 1.84 3.62 -16.76
N SER A 57 2.29 3.69 -18.01
CA SER A 57 2.96 2.56 -18.67
C SER A 57 4.26 2.17 -17.97
N VAL A 58 5.03 3.16 -17.51
CA VAL A 58 6.26 2.91 -16.74
C VAL A 58 5.95 2.25 -15.40
N ALA A 59 4.94 2.74 -14.67
CA ALA A 59 4.49 2.12 -13.42
C ALA A 59 4.02 0.68 -13.65
N PHE A 60 3.22 0.43 -14.68
CA PHE A 60 2.72 -0.91 -14.99
C PHE A 60 3.84 -1.88 -15.36
N LEU A 61 4.71 -1.50 -16.31
CA LEU A 61 5.70 -2.41 -16.89
C LEU A 61 6.94 -2.54 -16.00
N LEU A 62 7.51 -1.44 -15.52
CA LEU A 62 8.75 -1.50 -14.73
C LEU A 62 8.46 -1.85 -13.27
N LEU A 63 7.48 -1.19 -12.66
CA LEU A 63 7.20 -1.43 -11.24
C LEU A 63 6.30 -2.65 -11.06
N GLY A 64 5.21 -2.80 -11.81
CA GLY A 64 4.29 -3.93 -11.67
C GLY A 64 4.84 -5.24 -12.23
N VAL A 65 5.03 -5.33 -13.55
CA VAL A 65 5.54 -6.55 -14.19
C VAL A 65 7.00 -6.84 -13.77
N GLY A 66 7.82 -5.79 -13.63
CA GLY A 66 9.20 -5.94 -13.15
C GLY A 66 9.27 -6.48 -11.72
N SER A 67 8.47 -5.98 -10.77
CA SER A 67 8.47 -6.53 -9.40
C SER A 67 7.95 -7.97 -9.36
N LEU A 68 6.96 -8.31 -10.19
CA LEU A 68 6.47 -9.69 -10.32
C LEU A 68 7.59 -10.64 -10.73
N LEU A 69 8.36 -10.28 -11.77
CA LEU A 69 9.50 -11.08 -12.23
C LEU A 69 10.62 -11.12 -11.20
N TYR A 70 10.90 -10.00 -10.53
CA TYR A 70 11.92 -9.92 -9.49
C TYR A 70 11.57 -10.80 -8.27
N ALA A 71 10.29 -10.84 -7.89
CA ALA A 71 9.76 -11.65 -6.80
C ALA A 71 9.70 -13.14 -7.11
N THR A 72 9.47 -13.53 -8.38
CA THR A 72 9.27 -14.94 -8.77
C THR A 72 10.52 -15.60 -9.33
N CYS A 73 11.26 -14.90 -10.20
CA CYS A 73 12.43 -15.43 -10.91
C CYS A 73 13.74 -14.77 -10.46
N GLY A 74 13.66 -13.51 -10.03
CA GLY A 74 14.82 -12.72 -9.64
C GLY A 74 15.34 -13.07 -8.23
N PRO A 75 16.16 -12.19 -7.66
CA PRO A 75 16.82 -12.40 -6.37
C PRO A 75 15.87 -12.70 -5.22
N ILE A 76 14.71 -12.02 -5.14
CA ILE A 76 13.71 -12.34 -4.11
C ILE A 76 13.21 -13.77 -4.30
N GLY A 77 12.92 -14.16 -5.54
CA GLY A 77 12.49 -15.51 -5.89
C GLY A 77 13.54 -16.57 -5.58
N ALA A 78 14.81 -16.32 -5.94
CA ALA A 78 15.91 -17.26 -5.78
C ALA A 78 16.34 -17.44 -4.31
N LEU A 79 16.31 -16.35 -3.53
CA LEU A 79 16.83 -16.32 -2.16
C LEU A 79 15.74 -16.59 -1.10
N ARG A 80 14.46 -16.68 -1.47
CA ARG A 80 13.36 -16.96 -0.55
C ARG A 80 13.52 -18.24 0.31
N PRO A 81 14.07 -19.38 -0.16
CA PRO A 81 14.26 -20.54 0.73
C PRO A 81 15.48 -20.38 1.65
N GLU A 82 16.37 -19.42 1.38
CA GLU A 82 17.62 -19.22 2.13
C GLU A 82 17.45 -18.27 3.31
N TYR A 83 16.62 -17.25 3.16
CA TYR A 83 16.44 -16.19 4.16
C TYR A 83 14.95 -15.96 4.42
N LEU A 84 14.51 -16.19 5.67
CA LEU A 84 13.08 -16.10 6.02
C LEU A 84 12.52 -14.69 5.78
N TRP A 85 13.33 -13.65 5.97
CA TRP A 85 12.93 -12.29 5.69
C TRP A 85 12.78 -11.99 4.19
N ILE A 86 13.50 -12.70 3.32
CA ILE A 86 13.30 -12.62 1.87
C ILE A 86 12.04 -13.38 1.45
N PHE A 87 11.71 -14.50 2.12
CA PHE A 87 10.41 -15.12 1.95
C PHE A 87 9.27 -14.18 2.36
N ALA A 88 9.39 -13.46 3.47
CA ALA A 88 8.43 -12.43 3.85
C ALA A 88 8.36 -11.28 2.84
N LEU A 89 9.52 -10.83 2.34
CA LEU A 89 9.58 -9.83 1.27
C LEU A 89 8.89 -10.32 -0.01
N HIS A 90 9.06 -11.58 -0.39
CA HIS A 90 8.36 -12.20 -1.52
C HIS A 90 6.84 -12.14 -1.35
N VAL A 91 6.34 -12.50 -0.16
CA VAL A 91 4.91 -12.43 0.18
C VAL A 91 4.41 -10.98 0.09
N ALA A 92 5.09 -10.02 0.73
CA ALA A 92 4.65 -8.63 0.74
C ALA A 92 4.76 -7.92 -0.62
N VAL A 93 5.81 -8.21 -1.41
CA VAL A 93 5.95 -7.63 -2.76
C VAL A 93 4.86 -8.12 -3.69
N LEU A 94 4.46 -9.39 -3.58
CA LEU A 94 3.36 -9.94 -4.38
C LEU A 94 1.98 -9.52 -3.86
N GLY A 95 1.84 -9.32 -2.55
CA GLY A 95 0.60 -8.88 -1.91
C GLY A 95 0.32 -7.38 -2.02
N THR A 96 1.34 -6.53 -2.15
CA THR A 96 1.15 -5.07 -2.08
C THR A 96 1.81 -4.34 -3.24
N LEU A 97 3.14 -4.41 -3.34
CA LEU A 97 3.90 -3.59 -4.31
C LEU A 97 3.52 -3.87 -5.76
N THR A 98 3.52 -5.15 -6.12
CA THR A 98 3.21 -5.62 -7.47
C THR A 98 1.79 -5.21 -7.89
N PRO A 99 0.73 -5.56 -7.14
CA PRO A 99 -0.63 -5.15 -7.45
C PRO A 99 -0.85 -3.63 -7.51
N VAL A 100 -0.32 -2.87 -6.56
CA VAL A 100 -0.48 -1.41 -6.54
C VAL A 100 0.16 -0.79 -7.77
N ALA A 101 1.37 -1.23 -8.15
CA ALA A 101 2.03 -0.74 -9.35
C ALA A 101 1.28 -1.13 -10.65
N LEU A 102 0.72 -2.34 -10.71
CA LEU A 102 -0.16 -2.75 -11.81
C LEU A 102 -1.44 -1.90 -11.87
N ALA A 103 -2.03 -1.55 -10.71
CA ALA A 103 -3.21 -0.71 -10.64
C ALA A 103 -2.92 0.75 -11.04
N LEU A 104 -1.77 1.33 -10.68
CA LEU A 104 -1.37 2.67 -11.13
C LEU A 104 -1.30 2.78 -12.66
N GLY A 105 -1.00 1.67 -13.32
CA GLY A 105 -1.04 1.53 -14.77
C GLY A 105 -2.42 1.70 -15.41
N ASP A 106 -3.49 1.64 -14.62
CA ASP A 106 -4.90 1.75 -15.04
C ASP A 106 -5.25 0.90 -16.28
N PRO A 107 -5.00 -0.42 -16.21
CA PRO A 107 -5.27 -1.33 -17.33
C PRO A 107 -6.77 -1.41 -17.66
N VAL A 108 -7.64 -1.19 -16.67
CA VAL A 108 -9.10 -1.29 -16.84
C VAL A 108 -9.61 -0.19 -17.77
N ARG A 109 -9.16 1.06 -17.58
CA ARG A 109 -9.49 2.17 -18.48
C ARG A 109 -8.83 2.02 -19.84
N LEU A 110 -7.58 1.53 -19.87
CA LEU A 110 -6.85 1.33 -21.13
C LEU A 110 -7.52 0.30 -22.05
N LEU A 111 -8.09 -0.77 -21.46
CA LEU A 111 -8.75 -1.85 -22.19
C LEU A 111 -10.27 -1.64 -22.35
N ASP A 112 -10.82 -0.55 -21.83
CA ASP A 112 -12.26 -0.25 -21.81
C ASP A 112 -13.12 -1.38 -21.20
N VAL A 113 -12.62 -1.99 -20.11
CA VAL A 113 -13.30 -3.10 -19.40
C VAL A 113 -13.90 -2.68 -18.06
N GLN A 114 -14.09 -1.39 -17.85
CA GLN A 114 -14.71 -0.79 -16.66
C GLN A 114 -16.08 -1.38 -16.29
N HIS A 115 -16.84 -1.83 -17.29
CA HIS A 115 -18.14 -2.48 -17.08
C HIS A 115 -18.04 -3.74 -16.21
N LEU A 116 -16.89 -4.43 -16.18
CA LEU A 116 -16.65 -5.60 -15.34
C LEU A 116 -16.61 -5.27 -13.84
N LEU A 117 -16.30 -4.01 -13.48
CA LEU A 117 -16.24 -3.56 -12.09
C LEU A 117 -17.58 -3.03 -11.56
N THR A 118 -18.64 -3.02 -12.36
CA THR A 118 -19.94 -2.43 -11.97
C THR A 118 -20.89 -3.39 -11.24
N GLY A 119 -20.54 -4.68 -11.16
CA GLY A 119 -21.39 -5.73 -10.60
C GLY A 119 -21.56 -5.68 -9.06
N ARG A 120 -22.59 -6.37 -8.55
CA ARG A 120 -22.80 -6.52 -7.09
C ARG A 120 -21.62 -7.18 -6.38
N PHE A 121 -20.99 -8.15 -7.05
CA PHE A 121 -19.79 -8.82 -6.55
C PHE A 121 -18.61 -7.86 -6.47
N ALA A 122 -18.39 -7.04 -7.51
CA ALA A 122 -17.36 -6.00 -7.49
C ALA A 122 -17.60 -5.03 -6.33
N ARG A 123 -18.82 -4.58 -6.06
CA ARG A 123 -19.12 -3.69 -4.91
C ARG A 123 -18.79 -4.31 -3.54
N ILE A 124 -18.95 -5.62 -3.37
CA ILE A 124 -18.57 -6.31 -2.12
C ILE A 124 -17.05 -6.39 -2.02
N VAL A 125 -16.38 -6.80 -3.10
CA VAL A 125 -14.93 -7.00 -3.16
C VAL A 125 -14.17 -5.68 -3.07
N THR A 126 -14.70 -4.60 -3.64
CA THR A 126 -14.17 -3.23 -3.55
C THR A 126 -14.49 -2.57 -2.20
N PHE A 127 -15.20 -3.25 -1.28
CA PHE A 127 -15.41 -2.69 0.06
C PHE A 127 -14.06 -2.59 0.79
N PRO A 128 -13.55 -1.38 1.10
CA PRO A 128 -12.16 -1.19 1.51
C PRO A 128 -11.79 -2.03 2.74
N LEU A 129 -12.66 -2.05 3.75
CA LEU A 129 -12.41 -2.81 4.97
C LEU A 129 -12.37 -4.32 4.75
N LEU A 130 -13.13 -4.85 3.78
CA LEU A 130 -13.05 -6.28 3.44
C LEU A 130 -11.69 -6.58 2.81
N ALA A 131 -11.22 -5.74 1.90
CA ALA A 131 -9.94 -5.94 1.24
C ALA A 131 -8.77 -5.93 2.24
N VAL A 132 -8.77 -4.98 3.18
CA VAL A 132 -7.77 -4.89 4.26
C VAL A 132 -7.80 -6.14 5.15
N ILE A 133 -8.98 -6.57 5.58
CA ILE A 133 -9.13 -7.76 6.42
C ILE A 133 -8.65 -9.01 5.67
N VAL A 134 -9.00 -9.15 4.38
CA VAL A 134 -8.60 -10.29 3.56
C VAL A 134 -7.09 -10.29 3.31
N ASP A 135 -6.47 -9.14 3.10
CA ASP A 135 -5.03 -9.01 2.96
C ASP A 135 -4.29 -9.40 4.24
N ALA A 136 -4.64 -8.76 5.37
CA ALA A 136 -4.06 -9.08 6.67
C ALA A 136 -4.26 -10.56 7.03
N ALA A 137 -5.46 -11.11 6.81
CA ALA A 137 -5.76 -12.53 7.05
C ALA A 137 -4.97 -13.45 6.12
N GLY A 138 -4.77 -13.06 4.86
CA GLY A 138 -3.99 -13.79 3.87
C GLY A 138 -2.53 -13.91 4.31
N ILE A 139 -1.89 -12.79 4.67
CA ILE A 139 -0.51 -12.78 5.16
C ILE A 139 -0.40 -13.59 6.47
N LEU A 140 -1.31 -13.37 7.42
CA LEU A 140 -1.32 -14.14 8.66
C LEU A 140 -1.51 -15.65 8.40
N ALA A 141 -2.34 -16.04 7.44
CA ALA A 141 -2.51 -17.43 7.06
C ALA A 141 -1.19 -18.05 6.56
N VAL A 142 -0.41 -17.32 5.74
CA VAL A 142 0.90 -17.76 5.25
C VAL A 142 1.82 -18.15 6.42
N PHE A 143 1.90 -17.30 7.45
CA PHE A 143 2.85 -17.50 8.55
C PHE A 143 2.30 -18.37 9.69
N LEU A 144 1.02 -18.26 10.04
CA LEU A 144 0.46 -18.89 11.25
C LEU A 144 -0.08 -20.31 11.04
N THR A 145 -0.42 -20.71 9.80
CA THR A 145 -1.12 -21.99 9.55
C THR A 145 -0.24 -23.10 8.99
N GLY A 146 1.02 -22.80 8.65
CA GLY A 146 1.91 -23.72 7.93
C GLY A 146 1.82 -23.61 6.41
N TYR A 147 0.93 -22.76 5.88
CA TYR A 147 0.77 -22.52 4.44
C TYR A 147 2.09 -22.10 3.77
N GLY A 148 2.85 -21.17 4.38
CA GLY A 148 4.15 -20.75 3.85
C GLY A 148 5.18 -21.88 3.80
N GLN A 149 5.18 -22.80 4.77
CA GLN A 149 6.07 -23.96 4.74
C GLN A 149 5.69 -24.92 3.62
N ALA A 150 4.40 -25.20 3.48
CA ALA A 150 3.90 -26.03 2.40
C ALA A 150 4.23 -25.44 1.01
N ALA A 151 4.24 -24.12 0.89
CA ALA A 151 4.63 -23.41 -0.33
C ALA A 151 6.13 -23.55 -0.68
N LEU A 152 7.00 -23.68 0.32
CA LEU A 152 8.43 -23.96 0.13
C LEU A 152 8.68 -25.44 -0.18
N ASP A 153 7.89 -26.34 0.43
CA ASP A 153 8.02 -27.79 0.26
C ASP A 153 7.45 -28.27 -1.09
N SER A 154 6.48 -27.55 -1.68
CA SER A 154 5.78 -27.94 -2.91
C SER A 154 5.66 -26.77 -3.88
N GLY A 155 6.21 -26.93 -5.09
CA GLY A 155 6.10 -25.93 -6.16
C GLY A 155 4.64 -25.62 -6.54
N ALA A 156 3.73 -26.58 -6.44
CA ALA A 156 2.31 -26.35 -6.70
C ALA A 156 1.68 -25.42 -5.65
N ILE A 157 1.99 -25.62 -4.37
CA ILE A 157 1.51 -24.74 -3.29
C ILE A 157 2.21 -23.37 -3.38
N GLY A 158 3.47 -23.33 -3.80
CA GLY A 158 4.17 -22.09 -4.12
C GLY A 158 3.47 -21.28 -5.21
N ILE A 159 2.96 -21.94 -6.27
CA ILE A 159 2.15 -21.27 -7.30
C ILE A 159 0.85 -20.72 -6.68
N VAL A 160 0.17 -21.52 -5.85
CA VAL A 160 -1.04 -21.07 -5.15
C VAL A 160 -0.74 -19.87 -4.25
N LEU A 161 0.42 -19.83 -3.57
CA LEU A 161 0.88 -18.68 -2.78
C LEU A 161 1.01 -17.43 -3.64
N VAL A 162 1.70 -17.52 -4.77
CA VAL A 162 1.86 -16.38 -5.69
C VAL A 162 0.51 -15.88 -6.19
N LEU A 163 -0.37 -16.78 -6.64
CA LEU A 163 -1.69 -16.41 -7.12
C LEU A 163 -2.55 -15.81 -6.01
N HIS A 164 -2.53 -16.40 -4.81
CA HIS A 164 -3.27 -15.91 -3.65
C HIS A 164 -2.84 -14.49 -3.31
N MET A 165 -1.54 -14.25 -3.10
CA MET A 165 -1.04 -12.91 -2.74
C MET A 165 -1.33 -11.90 -3.85
N LEU A 166 -1.11 -12.26 -5.11
CA LEU A 166 -1.38 -11.36 -6.23
C LEU A 166 -2.88 -11.02 -6.36
N ILE A 167 -3.77 -12.00 -6.21
CA ILE A 167 -5.22 -11.77 -6.30
C ILE A 167 -5.70 -10.89 -5.15
N VAL A 168 -5.27 -11.18 -3.93
CA VAL A 168 -5.65 -10.42 -2.73
C VAL A 168 -5.16 -8.98 -2.85
N GLY A 169 -3.90 -8.80 -3.25
CA GLY A 169 -3.34 -7.48 -3.50
C GLY A 169 -4.02 -6.71 -4.63
N LEU A 170 -4.42 -7.40 -5.71
CA LEU A 170 -5.17 -6.78 -6.81
C LEU A 170 -6.55 -6.33 -6.35
N VAL A 171 -7.23 -7.14 -5.53
CA VAL A 171 -8.49 -6.78 -4.88
C VAL A 171 -8.32 -5.55 -3.98
N PHE A 172 -7.28 -5.54 -3.14
CA PHE A 172 -6.90 -4.39 -2.33
C PHE A 172 -6.61 -3.14 -3.16
N SER A 173 -6.09 -3.32 -4.38
CA SER A 173 -5.77 -2.23 -5.29
C SER A 173 -6.96 -1.76 -6.15
N LEU A 174 -8.11 -2.46 -6.17
CA LEU A 174 -9.27 -2.07 -6.97
C LEU A 174 -9.83 -0.68 -6.60
N PRO A 175 -9.95 -0.30 -5.31
CA PRO A 175 -10.32 1.07 -4.94
C PRO A 175 -9.38 2.15 -5.49
N LEU A 176 -8.12 1.84 -5.81
CA LEU A 176 -7.23 2.82 -6.46
C LEU A 176 -7.62 3.08 -7.93
N LEU A 177 -8.28 2.13 -8.59
CA LEU A 177 -8.69 2.22 -10.00
C LEU A 177 -10.02 2.97 -10.19
N GLU A 178 -10.97 2.82 -9.27
CA GLU A 178 -12.27 3.51 -9.30
C GLU A 178 -12.12 4.94 -8.75
N GLU A 179 -11.56 5.87 -9.54
CA GLU A 179 -11.53 7.33 -9.29
C GLU A 179 -11.65 7.77 -7.81
N GLY A 180 -10.63 7.41 -7.02
CA GLY A 180 -10.48 7.84 -5.64
C GLY A 180 -10.33 6.68 -4.68
N VAL A 181 -9.10 6.53 -4.15
CA VAL A 181 -8.70 5.58 -3.08
C VAL A 181 -9.72 5.49 -1.94
N LEU A 182 -10.47 6.56 -1.71
CA LEU A 182 -11.39 6.72 -0.60
C LEU A 182 -12.72 7.30 -1.08
N PRO A 183 -13.84 6.92 -0.43
CA PRO A 183 -15.17 7.25 -0.92
C PRO A 183 -15.31 8.72 -1.30
N GLY A 184 -16.07 9.02 -2.36
CA GLY A 184 -16.29 10.40 -2.82
C GLY A 184 -16.90 11.33 -1.76
N TRP A 185 -17.53 10.78 -0.73
CA TRP A 185 -18.06 11.53 0.42
C TRP A 185 -16.99 11.91 1.45
N ALA A 186 -15.83 11.25 1.47
CA ALA A 186 -14.79 11.48 2.47
C ALA A 186 -14.02 12.76 2.13
N THR A 187 -14.08 13.75 3.02
CA THR A 187 -13.27 14.96 2.94
C THR A 187 -11.78 14.63 3.14
N PRO A 188 -10.84 15.47 2.67
CA PRO A 188 -9.40 15.25 2.86
C PRO A 188 -8.96 14.84 4.29
N PRO A 189 -9.48 15.42 5.40
CA PRO A 189 -9.18 14.94 6.75
C PRO A 189 -9.68 13.51 7.01
N VAL A 190 -10.93 13.22 6.65
CA VAL A 190 -11.51 11.87 6.80
C VAL A 190 -10.70 10.85 6.00
N ARG A 191 -10.27 11.23 4.80
CA ARG A 191 -9.43 10.39 3.96
C ARG A 191 -8.09 10.05 4.64
N THR A 192 -7.45 11.06 5.21
CA THR A 192 -6.19 10.89 5.94
C THR A 192 -6.37 9.98 7.16
N LEU A 193 -7.46 10.13 7.91
CA LEU A 193 -7.76 9.27 9.07
C LEU A 193 -8.02 7.82 8.68
N ILE A 194 -8.74 7.59 7.57
CA ILE A 194 -8.96 6.23 7.06
C ILE A 194 -7.62 5.61 6.65
N ALA A 195 -6.77 6.33 5.92
CA ALA A 195 -5.45 5.84 5.51
C ALA A 195 -4.52 5.56 6.71
N LEU A 196 -4.64 6.34 7.80
CA LEU A 196 -3.90 6.06 9.03
C LEU A 196 -4.41 4.79 9.74
N GLY A 197 -5.73 4.59 9.75
CA GLY A 197 -6.35 3.37 10.29
C GLY A 197 -5.97 2.14 9.48
N ASP A 198 -5.94 2.28 8.16
CA ASP A 198 -5.47 1.28 7.20
C ASP A 198 -4.04 0.84 7.50
N GLY A 199 -3.11 1.80 7.59
CA GLY A 199 -1.71 1.53 7.94
C GLY A 199 -1.55 0.83 9.30
N LEU A 200 -2.40 1.15 10.29
CA LEU A 200 -2.37 0.44 11.59
C LEU A 200 -2.78 -1.03 11.46
N VAL A 201 -3.77 -1.33 10.62
CA VAL A 201 -4.21 -2.72 10.38
C VAL A 201 -3.18 -3.48 9.56
N ASP A 202 -2.59 -2.85 8.54
CA ASP A 202 -1.54 -3.43 7.70
C ASP A 202 -0.24 -3.71 8.47
N ALA A 203 -0.01 -3.01 9.57
CA ALA A 203 1.11 -3.30 10.46
C ALA A 203 0.91 -4.60 11.28
N ILE A 204 -0.33 -5.06 11.48
CA ILE A 204 -0.64 -6.20 12.36
C ILE A 204 0.10 -7.48 11.93
N PRO A 205 0.06 -7.93 10.66
CA PRO A 205 0.76 -9.16 10.26
C PRO A 205 2.26 -9.12 10.57
N GLY A 206 2.93 -8.01 10.25
CA GLY A 206 4.36 -7.84 10.51
C GLY A 206 4.69 -7.83 12.01
N ILE A 207 3.91 -7.12 12.82
CA ILE A 207 4.08 -7.10 14.29
C ILE A 207 3.82 -8.47 14.90
N VAL A 208 2.77 -9.19 14.47
CA VAL A 208 2.46 -10.55 14.96
C VAL A 208 3.61 -11.50 14.63
N VAL A 209 4.11 -11.49 13.39
CA VAL A 209 5.26 -12.32 12.99
C VAL A 209 6.50 -11.99 13.83
N MET A 210 6.77 -10.70 14.05
CA MET A 210 7.95 -10.25 14.80
C MET A 210 7.89 -10.58 16.31
N THR A 211 6.70 -10.51 16.90
CA THR A 211 6.50 -10.63 18.36
C THR A 211 6.19 -12.05 18.81
N THR A 212 5.75 -12.93 17.91
CA THR A 212 5.49 -14.33 18.24
C THR A 212 6.78 -15.01 18.71
N THR A 213 6.69 -15.66 19.87
CA THR A 213 7.84 -16.32 20.52
C THR A 213 8.10 -17.71 19.97
N THR A 214 7.07 -18.40 19.49
CA THR A 214 7.21 -19.68 18.80
C THR A 214 7.70 -19.48 17.38
N LEU A 215 8.50 -20.43 16.87
CA LEU A 215 8.91 -20.40 15.47
C LEU A 215 7.70 -20.75 14.59
N LEU A 216 7.29 -19.80 13.76
CA LEU A 216 6.15 -19.91 12.85
C LEU A 216 6.45 -20.88 11.71
N MET A 217 7.71 -20.92 11.28
CA MET A 217 8.20 -21.78 10.19
C MET A 217 9.37 -22.64 10.68
N PRO A 218 9.15 -23.62 11.58
CA PRO A 218 10.23 -24.33 12.27
C PRO A 218 11.09 -25.20 11.35
N ARG A 219 10.53 -25.69 10.24
CA ARG A 219 11.23 -26.47 9.19
C ARG A 219 11.80 -25.61 8.07
N PHE A 220 11.92 -24.29 8.25
CA PHE A 220 12.37 -23.39 7.18
C PHE A 220 13.76 -23.80 6.70
N PRO A 221 13.99 -24.04 5.39
CA PRO A 221 15.25 -24.60 4.89
C PRO A 221 16.49 -23.79 5.28
N GLY A 222 16.38 -22.46 5.27
CA GLY A 222 17.48 -21.55 5.62
C GLY A 222 17.97 -21.64 7.06
N PHE A 223 17.23 -22.28 7.98
CA PHE A 223 17.68 -22.48 9.36
C PHE A 223 18.78 -23.54 9.51
N ALA A 224 18.97 -24.39 8.50
CA ALA A 224 20.07 -25.37 8.50
C ALA A 224 21.45 -24.73 8.24
N ARG A 225 21.52 -23.44 7.89
CA ARG A 225 22.77 -22.74 7.59
C ARG A 225 23.52 -22.37 8.87
N ALA A 226 24.85 -22.49 8.84
CA ALA A 226 25.69 -22.12 9.97
C ALA A 226 25.52 -20.63 10.32
N GLY A 227 25.32 -20.34 11.61
CA GLY A 227 25.15 -18.97 12.12
C GLY A 227 23.75 -18.37 11.95
N ALA A 228 22.77 -19.14 11.46
CA ALA A 228 21.38 -18.72 11.44
C ALA A 228 20.80 -18.72 12.87
N ASP A 229 20.28 -17.57 13.31
CA ASP A 229 19.39 -17.48 14.48
C ASP A 229 17.93 -17.45 13.98
N PRO A 230 17.15 -18.54 14.18
CA PRO A 230 15.76 -18.61 13.71
C PRO A 230 14.86 -17.51 14.27
N HIS A 231 15.02 -17.14 15.54
CA HIS A 231 14.18 -16.12 16.17
C HIS A 231 14.51 -14.72 15.65
N LEU A 232 15.80 -14.45 15.43
CA LEU A 232 16.23 -13.18 14.82
C LEU A 232 15.74 -13.06 13.37
N GLN A 233 15.83 -14.14 12.59
CA GLN A 233 15.30 -14.15 11.22
C GLN A 233 13.78 -13.96 11.17
N GLN A 234 13.03 -14.53 12.11
CA GLN A 234 11.59 -14.29 12.24
C GLN A 234 11.28 -12.82 12.56
N LYS A 235 12.07 -12.18 13.43
CA LYS A 235 11.94 -10.73 13.67
C LYS A 235 12.16 -9.91 12.41
N TRP A 236 13.20 -10.23 11.62
CA TRP A 236 13.43 -9.57 10.34
C TRP A 236 12.35 -9.87 9.31
N ALA A 237 11.74 -11.05 9.34
CA ALA A 237 10.61 -11.37 8.49
C ALA A 237 9.40 -10.47 8.79
N GLY A 238 9.05 -10.29 10.06
CA GLY A 238 8.03 -9.32 10.46
C GLY A 238 8.39 -7.89 10.06
N GLY A 239 9.66 -7.49 10.22
CA GLY A 239 10.17 -6.20 9.76
C GLY A 239 10.11 -6.02 8.24
N ALA A 240 10.36 -7.07 7.45
CA ALA A 240 10.28 -7.03 5.99
C ALA A 240 8.84 -6.84 5.50
N LEU A 241 7.85 -7.47 6.17
CA LEU A 241 6.43 -7.20 5.91
C LEU A 241 6.11 -5.73 6.16
N LEU A 242 6.49 -5.21 7.33
CA LEU A 242 6.25 -3.81 7.71
C LEU A 242 6.87 -2.81 6.73
N VAL A 243 8.17 -2.93 6.46
CA VAL A 243 8.88 -2.00 5.57
C VAL A 243 8.28 -2.02 4.17
N THR A 244 7.84 -3.18 3.68
CA THR A 244 7.22 -3.27 2.35
C THR A 244 5.86 -2.58 2.33
N ALA A 245 5.00 -2.82 3.32
CA ALA A 245 3.70 -2.15 3.42
C ALA A 245 3.86 -0.62 3.54
N GLU A 246 4.71 -0.18 4.46
CA GLU A 246 4.94 1.25 4.73
C GLU A 246 5.65 1.99 3.60
N SER A 247 6.39 1.27 2.72
CA SER A 247 6.99 1.87 1.53
C SER A 247 5.95 2.46 0.57
N ILE A 248 4.70 2.01 0.66
CA ILE A 248 3.55 2.49 -0.13
C ILE A 248 2.62 3.32 0.75
N GLY A 249 2.33 2.85 1.96
CA GLY A 249 1.44 3.50 2.92
C GLY A 249 1.91 4.90 3.32
N LEU A 250 3.17 5.06 3.75
CA LEU A 250 3.67 6.35 4.25
C LEU A 250 3.67 7.44 3.16
N PRO A 251 4.16 7.21 1.92
CA PRO A 251 4.04 8.21 0.87
C PRO A 251 2.58 8.58 0.57
N MET A 252 1.66 7.61 0.59
CA MET A 252 0.23 7.86 0.36
C MET A 252 -0.36 8.74 1.45
N ILE A 253 -0.10 8.42 2.73
CA ILE A 253 -0.55 9.21 3.88
C ILE A 253 0.03 10.62 3.81
N ALA A 254 1.31 10.77 3.47
CA ALA A 254 1.95 12.08 3.33
C ALA A 254 1.28 12.93 2.23
N VAL A 255 0.92 12.32 1.10
CA VAL A 255 0.18 12.99 0.02
C VAL A 255 -1.21 13.40 0.48
N LEU A 256 -1.96 12.53 1.16
CA LEU A 256 -3.30 12.83 1.68
C LEU A 256 -3.27 13.93 2.74
N PHE A 257 -2.28 13.90 3.63
CA PHE A 257 -2.07 14.93 4.64
C PHE A 257 -1.77 16.29 4.00
N ALA A 258 -0.90 16.32 2.99
CA ALA A 258 -0.65 17.55 2.22
C ALA A 258 -1.91 18.07 1.51
N GLN A 259 -2.77 17.16 1.02
CA GLN A 259 -4.07 17.54 0.46
C GLN A 259 -5.02 18.10 1.53
N TRP A 260 -5.00 17.54 2.73
CA TRP A 260 -5.75 18.06 3.87
C TRP A 260 -5.27 19.46 4.25
N MET A 261 -3.97 19.70 4.45
CA MET A 261 -3.45 21.04 4.74
C MET A 261 -3.89 22.09 3.72
N ARG A 262 -3.78 21.78 2.43
CA ARG A 262 -4.21 22.68 1.35
C ARG A 262 -5.73 22.91 1.33
N HIS A 263 -6.51 21.91 1.74
CA HIS A 263 -7.95 22.04 1.84
C HIS A 263 -8.34 22.97 2.98
N ASP A 264 -7.69 22.81 4.15
CA ASP A 264 -7.95 23.63 5.32
C ASP A 264 -7.53 25.10 5.10
N GLU A 265 -6.38 25.35 4.45
CA GLU A 265 -5.97 26.72 4.06
C GLU A 265 -7.04 27.43 3.20
N ARG A 266 -7.60 26.71 2.22
CA ARG A 266 -8.66 27.25 1.36
C ARG A 266 -9.96 27.49 2.10
N GLN A 267 -10.28 26.63 3.07
CA GLN A 267 -11.47 26.80 3.90
C GLN A 267 -11.31 27.98 4.86
N ALA A 268 -10.15 28.10 5.51
CA ALA A 268 -9.83 29.22 6.38
C ALA A 268 -9.93 30.55 5.62
N ALA A 269 -9.28 30.67 4.46
CA ALA A 269 -9.34 31.88 3.63
C ALA A 269 -10.77 32.24 3.22
N ARG A 270 -11.65 31.26 2.97
CA ARG A 270 -13.07 31.53 2.67
C ARG A 270 -13.84 32.02 3.89
N VAL A 271 -13.57 31.45 5.05
CA VAL A 271 -14.19 31.87 6.31
C VAL A 271 -13.75 33.28 6.66
N ASP A 272 -12.46 33.59 6.52
CA ASP A 272 -11.91 34.93 6.76
C ASP A 272 -12.57 35.98 5.85
N LEU A 273 -12.69 35.69 4.54
CA LEU A 273 -13.37 36.59 3.59
C LEU A 273 -14.84 36.85 3.96
N VAL A 274 -15.56 35.82 4.44
CA VAL A 274 -16.96 35.98 4.88
C VAL A 274 -17.02 36.81 6.16
N LEU A 275 -16.12 36.56 7.12
CA LEU A 275 -16.04 37.31 8.37
C LEU A 275 -15.72 38.78 8.13
N ASP A 276 -14.78 39.09 7.23
CA ASP A 276 -14.43 40.46 6.83
C ASP A 276 -15.61 41.16 6.16
N ALA A 277 -16.41 40.45 5.36
CA ALA A 277 -17.59 41.01 4.70
C ALA A 277 -18.77 41.25 5.65
N THR A 278 -18.92 40.46 6.73
CA THR A 278 -19.94 40.69 7.77
C THR A 278 -19.45 41.53 8.94
N ARG A 279 -18.19 42.00 8.91
CA ARG A 279 -17.65 42.88 9.93
C ARG A 279 -18.37 44.24 9.83
N PRO A 280 -18.98 44.74 10.92
CA PRO A 280 -19.58 46.06 10.90
C PRO A 280 -18.49 47.11 10.65
N VAL A 281 -18.64 47.89 9.59
CA VAL A 281 -17.76 49.03 9.30
C VAL A 281 -18.11 50.13 10.30
N SER A 282 -17.15 50.57 11.11
CA SER A 282 -17.31 51.77 11.92
C SER A 282 -17.29 52.99 11.00
N ASP A 283 -18.29 53.87 11.10
CA ASP A 283 -18.35 55.13 10.34
C ASP A 283 -17.45 56.23 10.93
N ASP A 284 -16.78 55.95 12.06
CA ASP A 284 -15.91 56.89 12.76
C ASP A 284 -14.42 56.64 12.40
N PRO A 285 -13.76 57.56 11.66
CA PRO A 285 -12.38 57.39 11.21
C PRO A 285 -11.34 57.43 12.35
N ASP A 286 -11.73 57.86 13.55
CA ASP A 286 -10.85 57.93 14.74
C ASP A 286 -11.09 56.76 15.73
N GLU A 287 -12.03 55.84 15.46
CA GLU A 287 -12.28 54.69 16.32
C GLU A 287 -11.16 53.64 16.15
N PRO A 288 -10.38 53.33 17.20
CA PRO A 288 -9.27 52.39 17.06
C PRO A 288 -9.80 51.02 16.73
N GLU A 289 -9.28 50.42 15.65
CA GLU A 289 -9.58 49.07 15.18
C GLU A 289 -9.43 48.08 16.34
N THR A 290 -10.53 47.84 17.04
CA THR A 290 -10.50 47.06 18.26
C THR A 290 -10.78 45.64 17.84
N ASP A 291 -9.71 44.86 17.70
CA ASP A 291 -9.76 43.40 17.49
C ASP A 291 -10.22 42.73 18.79
N ARG A 292 -11.43 43.12 19.24
CA ARG A 292 -12.06 42.58 20.43
C ARG A 292 -12.47 41.16 20.13
N PRO A 293 -12.02 40.18 20.92
CA PRO A 293 -12.36 38.81 20.65
C PRO A 293 -13.86 38.57 20.73
N TRP A 294 -14.41 37.88 19.73
CA TRP A 294 -15.86 37.64 19.55
C TRP A 294 -16.57 37.05 20.79
N TRP A 295 -15.83 36.33 21.65
CA TRP A 295 -16.38 35.74 22.87
C TRP A 295 -16.68 36.76 23.98
N LEU A 296 -16.25 38.02 23.84
CA LEU A 296 -16.66 39.10 24.74
C LEU A 296 -18.08 39.60 24.42
N ASP A 297 -18.51 39.45 23.17
CA ASP A 297 -19.84 39.88 22.71
C ASP A 297 -20.87 38.74 22.71
N ASP A 298 -20.43 37.47 22.78
CA ASP A 298 -21.33 36.33 22.94
C ASP A 298 -21.95 36.33 24.35
N PRO A 299 -23.29 36.44 24.50
CA PRO A 299 -23.95 36.50 25.80
C PRO A 299 -23.71 35.28 26.69
N ARG A 300 -23.29 34.14 26.11
CA ARG A 300 -22.91 32.92 26.86
C ARG A 300 -21.57 33.05 27.59
N PHE A 301 -20.70 33.96 27.18
CA PHE A 301 -19.33 34.09 27.72
C PHE A 301 -19.02 35.49 28.29
N ALA A 302 -19.76 36.51 27.85
CA ALA A 302 -19.58 37.91 28.25
C ALA A 302 -19.58 38.15 29.77
N HIS A 303 -20.29 37.33 30.55
CA HIS A 303 -20.40 37.47 32.00
C HIS A 303 -19.16 37.01 32.77
N ARG A 304 -18.26 36.21 32.17
CA ARG A 304 -17.07 35.65 32.84
C ARG A 304 -15.89 36.62 32.97
N PHE A 305 -15.88 37.69 32.16
CA PHE A 305 -14.72 38.56 32.00
C PHE A 305 -15.01 40.04 32.29
N LYS A 306 -16.18 40.35 32.86
CA LYS A 306 -16.44 41.68 33.40
C LYS A 306 -15.56 41.87 34.65
N ARG A 307 -14.54 42.73 34.55
CA ARG A 307 -13.84 43.28 35.71
C ARG A 307 -14.77 44.31 36.36
N ASP A 308 -15.04 44.12 37.64
CA ASP A 308 -15.72 45.10 38.51
C ASP A 308 -14.92 46.42 38.57
#